data_AF-A0A7S2DDR6-F1
#
_entry.id   AF-A0A7S2DDR6-F1
#
_cell.length_a   1.000
_cell.length_b   1.000
_cell.length_c   1.000
_cell.angle_alpha   90.00
_cell.angle_beta   90.00
_cell.angle_gamma   90.00
#
_symmetry.space_group_name_H-M   'P 1'
#
loop_
_entity.id
_entity.type
_entity.pdbx_description
1 polymer ?
#
loop_
_entity_poly.entity_id
_entity_poly.type
_entity_poly.pdbx_seq_one_letter_code
_entity_poly.pdbx_strand_id
1 'polypeptide(L)'
;NLHKASRFLAMTNSGTDEEATQIPTTQSRRVLFSRTAAAGAAAMSTISAVGPASAIGPVNMEIMDYTYEAAECPKNFGGRVGGSFTATAGKAVLQQCVKISCTLTNPTKKPLVDVAVFGFVSEERTGASAIANNPDFRSDAGQFATIDSVPPGTNKVDFVFVASLNKDDSKLSSAEGLPKLVFRSLKAISYPGGARFQELSACELDSLSDECDDVSDEDRDALKEKKMRY
;
A
#
# COMPACT_ATOMS: atom_id res chain seq x y z
N ASN A 1 -36.23 42.50 -23.90
CA ASN A 1 -37.21 41.91 -24.84
C ASN A 1 -36.88 40.44 -25.04
N LEU A 2 -37.80 39.57 -24.61
CA LEU A 2 -37.97 38.14 -24.90
C LEU A 2 -36.78 37.19 -24.62
N HIS A 3 -36.82 36.43 -23.52
CA HIS A 3 -37.44 35.08 -23.41
C HIS A 3 -36.59 33.95 -24.02
N LYS A 4 -36.02 33.10 -23.16
CA LYS A 4 -36.38 31.67 -23.13
C LYS A 4 -35.89 30.96 -21.87
N ALA A 5 -36.86 30.57 -21.06
CA ALA A 5 -36.75 29.56 -20.03
C ALA A 5 -36.89 28.16 -20.65
N SER A 6 -36.17 27.18 -20.10
CA SER A 6 -36.49 25.74 -20.20
C SER A 6 -35.80 25.06 -19.02
N ARG A 7 -36.54 24.73 -17.97
CA ARG A 7 -37.40 23.55 -17.76
C ARG A 7 -36.63 22.40 -17.11
N PHE A 8 -36.78 22.40 -15.79
CA PHE A 8 -36.87 21.27 -14.87
C PHE A 8 -37.26 19.93 -15.53
N LEU A 9 -36.51 18.88 -15.20
CA LEU A 9 -37.04 17.52 -15.09
C LEU A 9 -36.34 16.86 -13.90
N ALA A 10 -37.07 16.82 -12.78
CA ALA A 10 -36.78 15.95 -11.65
C ALA A 10 -37.25 14.54 -12.02
N MET A 11 -36.34 13.56 -11.97
CA MET A 11 -36.71 12.15 -11.97
C MET A 11 -36.40 11.59 -10.58
N THR A 12 -37.44 11.53 -9.76
CA THR A 12 -37.52 10.65 -8.60
C THR A 12 -37.72 9.23 -9.10
N ASN A 13 -36.85 8.29 -8.72
CA ASN A 13 -37.11 6.87 -8.89
C ASN A 13 -37.22 6.21 -7.51
N SER A 14 -38.40 5.66 -7.29
CA SER A 14 -38.85 4.89 -6.14
C SER A 14 -38.89 3.40 -6.53
N GLY A 15 -38.32 2.53 -5.70
CA GLY A 15 -38.52 1.09 -5.74
C GLY A 15 -37.56 0.42 -4.76
N THR A 16 -38.02 -0.17 -3.64
CA THR A 16 -38.60 -1.53 -3.51
C THR A 16 -37.59 -2.61 -3.96
N ASP A 17 -37.25 -3.67 -3.24
CA ASP A 17 -37.66 -4.24 -1.96
C ASP A 17 -36.53 -5.15 -1.47
N GLU A 18 -36.64 -5.52 -0.20
CA GLU A 18 -36.14 -6.74 0.46
C GLU A 18 -35.70 -7.90 -0.46
N GLU A 19 -34.50 -8.44 -0.23
CA GLU A 19 -34.34 -9.90 -0.13
C GLU A 19 -33.14 -10.25 0.77
N ALA A 20 -33.43 -10.52 2.04
CA ALA A 20 -32.50 -11.12 2.99
C ALA A 20 -32.48 -12.64 2.77
N THR A 21 -31.41 -13.16 2.16
CA THR A 21 -31.19 -14.60 2.06
C THR A 21 -30.79 -15.17 3.43
N GLN A 22 -31.77 -15.71 4.14
CA GLN A 22 -31.56 -16.58 5.31
C GLN A 22 -31.08 -17.96 4.83
N ILE A 23 -29.88 -18.36 5.23
CA ILE A 23 -29.39 -19.73 5.04
C ILE A 23 -29.91 -20.59 6.20
N PRO A 24 -30.53 -21.76 5.94
CA PRO A 24 -31.19 -22.57 6.95
C PRO A 24 -30.22 -23.26 7.92
N THR A 25 -30.53 -23.12 9.20
CA THR A 25 -30.15 -23.99 10.32
C THR A 25 -30.65 -25.40 10.06
N THR A 26 -29.74 -26.38 9.99
CA THR A 26 -30.09 -27.80 10.05
C THR A 26 -29.53 -28.40 11.34
N GLN A 27 -30.45 -28.84 12.18
CA GLN A 27 -30.20 -29.55 13.43
C GLN A 27 -29.80 -31.02 13.20
N SER A 28 -29.03 -31.53 14.16
CA SER A 28 -29.17 -32.84 14.81
C SER A 28 -28.94 -34.11 13.99
N ARG A 29 -27.93 -34.89 14.42
CA ARG A 29 -28.14 -36.29 14.84
C ARG A 29 -27.03 -36.75 15.79
N ARG A 30 -27.48 -37.12 17.00
CA ARG A 30 -26.78 -37.91 18.02
C ARG A 30 -26.18 -39.18 17.41
N VAL A 31 -24.99 -39.61 17.84
CA VAL A 31 -24.67 -41.03 18.13
C VAL A 31 -23.48 -41.12 19.10
N LEU A 32 -23.82 -41.62 20.29
CA LEU A 32 -23.11 -42.52 21.21
C LEU A 32 -21.64 -42.31 21.64
N PHE A 33 -21.55 -42.12 22.96
CA PHE A 33 -20.53 -42.67 23.85
C PHE A 33 -19.93 -44.01 23.38
N SER A 34 -18.61 -44.06 23.31
CA SER A 34 -17.85 -45.29 23.52
C SER A 34 -16.74 -45.00 24.52
N ARG A 35 -16.96 -45.47 25.76
CA ARG A 35 -15.92 -45.60 26.78
C ARG A 35 -15.15 -46.87 26.46
N THR A 36 -13.88 -46.73 26.10
CA THR A 36 -12.89 -47.80 26.26
C THR A 36 -11.63 -47.20 26.87
N ALA A 37 -11.45 -47.50 28.15
CA ALA A 37 -10.19 -47.32 28.84
C ALA A 37 -9.18 -48.33 28.29
N ALA A 38 -8.02 -47.86 27.85
CA ALA A 38 -6.82 -48.67 27.72
C ALA A 38 -5.65 -47.83 28.24
N ALA A 39 -5.17 -48.22 29.42
CA ALA A 39 -3.93 -47.76 30.01
C ALA A 39 -2.74 -48.35 29.22
N GLY A 40 -1.72 -47.55 28.96
CA GLY A 40 -0.44 -48.07 28.47
C GLY A 40 0.45 -47.03 27.78
N ALA A 41 1.64 -46.83 28.35
CA ALA A 41 2.80 -46.11 27.83
C ALA A 41 2.72 -44.57 27.76
N ALA A 42 3.15 -43.94 28.87
CA ALA A 42 3.62 -42.57 28.90
C ALA A 42 4.92 -42.44 28.08
N ALA A 43 4.80 -42.18 26.78
CA ALA A 43 5.85 -41.56 26.00
C ALA A 43 5.69 -40.04 26.17
N MET A 44 6.57 -39.42 26.95
CA MET A 44 6.69 -37.96 27.03
C MET A 44 7.25 -37.43 25.70
N SER A 45 6.42 -37.41 24.66
CA SER A 45 6.65 -36.56 23.50
C SER A 45 6.35 -35.13 23.95
N THR A 46 7.41 -34.40 24.29
CA THR A 46 7.38 -32.94 24.39
C THR A 46 7.00 -32.40 23.01
N ILE A 47 5.70 -32.33 22.74
CA ILE A 47 5.17 -31.54 21.65
C ILE A 47 5.46 -30.10 22.05
N SER A 48 6.63 -29.61 21.68
CA SER A 48 6.91 -28.18 21.66
C SER A 48 5.74 -27.54 20.95
N ALA A 49 4.92 -26.79 21.69
CA ALA A 49 3.82 -26.04 21.13
C ALA A 49 4.41 -25.16 20.03
N VAL A 50 4.24 -25.58 18.78
CA VAL A 50 4.53 -24.73 17.64
C VAL A 50 3.61 -23.55 17.84
N GLY A 51 4.19 -22.42 18.26
CA GLY A 51 3.43 -21.19 18.46
C GLY A 51 2.63 -20.91 17.19
N PRO A 52 1.44 -20.31 17.31
CA PRO A 52 0.61 -20.01 16.15
C PRO A 52 1.48 -19.31 15.10
N ALA A 53 1.60 -19.92 13.93
CA ALA A 53 2.27 -19.29 12.81
C ALA A 53 1.48 -18.03 12.48
N SER A 54 2.00 -16.87 12.87
CA SER A 54 1.48 -15.60 12.37
C SER A 54 1.69 -15.61 10.87
N ALA A 55 0.62 -15.87 10.13
CA ALA A 55 0.62 -15.70 8.68
C ALA A 55 1.10 -14.28 8.38
N ILE A 56 2.23 -14.18 7.70
CA ILE A 56 2.83 -12.90 7.31
C ILE A 56 1.99 -12.36 6.16
N GLY A 57 0.88 -11.72 6.52
CA GLY A 57 -0.04 -11.07 5.59
C GLY A 57 0.19 -9.56 5.50
N PRO A 58 -0.48 -8.88 4.56
CA PRO A 58 -0.45 -7.43 4.51
C PRO A 58 -0.97 -6.82 5.82
N VAL A 59 -0.30 -5.79 6.28
CA VAL A 59 -0.67 -5.01 7.47
C VAL A 59 -1.29 -3.71 7.00
N ASN A 60 -2.60 -3.58 7.17
CA ASN A 60 -3.35 -2.37 6.87
C ASN A 60 -3.29 -1.40 8.04
N MET A 61 -2.99 -0.14 7.76
CA MET A 61 -2.96 0.96 8.71
C MET A 61 -3.82 2.10 8.19
N GLU A 62 -4.63 2.66 9.08
CA GLU A 62 -5.43 3.85 8.79
C GLU A 62 -4.61 5.12 8.98
N ILE A 63 -4.75 6.05 8.04
CA ILE A 63 -4.11 7.37 8.09
C ILE A 63 -5.05 8.34 8.83
N MET A 64 -4.61 8.83 9.98
CA MET A 64 -5.37 9.78 10.82
C MET A 64 -4.64 11.13 10.93
N ASP A 65 -5.38 12.18 11.32
CA ASP A 65 -4.86 13.51 11.67
C ASP A 65 -3.85 14.08 10.65
N TYR A 66 -4.15 13.93 9.36
CA TYR A 66 -3.23 14.33 8.31
C TYR A 66 -3.29 15.83 8.04
N THR A 67 -2.12 16.41 7.81
CA THR A 67 -1.93 17.77 7.29
C THR A 67 -1.03 17.70 6.09
N TYR A 68 -1.17 18.63 5.16
CA TYR A 68 -0.35 18.66 3.96
C TYR A 68 0.17 20.07 3.66
N GLU A 69 1.37 20.13 3.08
CA GLU A 69 2.02 21.36 2.67
C GLU A 69 2.80 21.17 1.37
N ALA A 70 3.03 22.26 0.65
CA ALA A 70 3.94 22.25 -0.49
C ALA A 70 5.37 22.01 0.01
N ALA A 71 6.07 21.07 -0.63
CA ALA A 71 7.46 20.76 -0.31
C ALA A 71 8.32 20.82 -1.57
N GLU A 72 9.62 21.03 -1.38
CA GLU A 72 10.59 20.91 -2.46
C GLU A 72 10.73 19.44 -2.87
N CYS A 73 10.73 19.18 -4.19
CA CYS A 73 10.90 17.83 -4.70
C CYS A 73 12.34 17.36 -4.53
N PRO A 74 12.59 16.24 -3.81
CA PRO A 74 13.93 15.67 -3.75
C PRO A 74 14.41 15.29 -5.16
N LYS A 75 15.68 15.58 -5.45
CA LYS A 75 16.31 15.33 -6.76
C LYS A 75 16.27 13.85 -7.20
N ASN A 76 16.05 12.93 -6.26
CA ASN A 76 16.08 11.48 -6.46
C ASN A 76 14.69 10.83 -6.64
N PHE A 77 13.63 11.59 -6.91
CA PHE A 77 12.27 11.03 -7.12
C PHE A 77 12.10 10.20 -8.41
N GLY A 78 13.17 10.00 -9.19
CA GLY A 78 13.19 9.35 -10.50
C GLY A 78 12.81 7.87 -10.49
N GLY A 79 11.53 7.57 -10.30
CA GLY A 79 10.92 6.25 -10.57
C GLY A 79 10.25 5.54 -9.39
N ARG A 80 10.34 6.08 -8.16
CA ARG A 80 9.80 5.39 -6.96
C ARG A 80 8.29 5.57 -6.74
N VAL A 81 7.67 6.51 -7.44
CA VAL A 81 6.27 6.88 -7.23
C VAL A 81 5.59 6.93 -8.59
N GLY A 82 4.44 6.24 -8.72
CA GLY A 82 3.70 6.05 -9.97
C GLY A 82 3.31 7.37 -10.64
N GLY A 83 4.22 7.92 -11.42
CA GLY A 83 4.09 9.23 -12.05
C GLY A 83 5.47 9.64 -12.55
N SER A 84 5.80 9.27 -13.78
CA SER A 84 7.06 9.71 -14.35
C SER A 84 7.07 11.24 -14.42
N PHE A 85 8.10 11.85 -13.82
CA PHE A 85 8.40 13.28 -14.00
C PHE A 85 8.65 13.63 -15.48
N THR A 86 8.88 12.60 -16.30
CA THR A 86 9.14 12.69 -17.74
C THR A 86 8.00 12.13 -18.60
N ALA A 87 6.88 11.67 -18.01
CA ALA A 87 5.71 11.28 -18.80
C ALA A 87 5.17 12.52 -19.48
N THR A 88 5.26 12.48 -20.80
CA THR A 88 4.98 13.50 -21.80
C THR A 88 3.49 13.83 -21.88
N ALA A 89 2.83 14.12 -20.76
CA ALA A 89 1.43 14.50 -20.68
C ALA A 89 1.28 16.02 -20.82
N GLY A 90 1.70 16.57 -21.95
CA GLY A 90 1.28 17.89 -22.43
C GLY A 90 1.75 19.09 -21.60
N LYS A 91 1.78 20.25 -22.25
CA LYS A 91 2.18 21.52 -21.65
C LYS A 91 1.23 22.02 -20.54
N ALA A 92 0.23 21.22 -20.12
CA ALA A 92 -0.91 21.62 -19.30
C ALA A 92 -0.89 21.12 -17.84
N VAL A 93 -0.01 20.18 -17.46
CA VAL A 93 0.12 19.74 -16.05
C VAL A 93 1.43 20.21 -15.42
N LEU A 94 1.33 20.66 -14.17
CA LEU A 94 2.40 21.05 -13.25
C LEU A 94 2.56 19.95 -12.21
N GLN A 95 3.79 19.53 -11.97
CA GLN A 95 4.10 18.57 -10.93
C GLN A 95 4.64 19.32 -9.71
N GLN A 96 4.02 19.09 -8.55
CA GLN A 96 4.37 19.72 -7.28
C GLN A 96 4.51 18.65 -6.21
N CYS A 97 5.61 18.66 -5.46
CA CYS A 97 5.74 17.77 -4.31
C CYS A 97 4.92 18.29 -3.13
N VAL A 98 4.22 17.36 -2.49
CA VAL A 98 3.36 17.61 -1.35
C VAL A 98 3.83 16.73 -0.21
N LYS A 99 4.22 17.35 0.90
CA LYS A 99 4.55 16.65 2.13
C LYS A 99 3.26 16.46 2.93
N ILE A 100 3.00 15.22 3.35
CA ILE A 100 1.91 14.87 4.25
C ILE A 100 2.54 14.45 5.58
N SER A 101 2.05 15.06 6.66
CA SER A 101 2.31 14.64 8.03
C SER A 101 1.04 14.01 8.59
N CYS A 102 1.11 12.78 9.07
CA CYS A 102 -0.06 12.06 9.58
C CYS A 102 0.27 11.14 10.75
N THR A 103 -0.76 10.66 11.43
CA THR A 103 -0.64 9.66 12.48
C THR A 103 -0.96 8.28 11.92
N LEU A 104 -0.06 7.31 12.11
CA LEU A 104 -0.24 5.89 11.80
C LEU A 104 -0.10 5.04 13.05
N THR A 105 -0.88 3.95 13.12
CA THR A 105 -0.74 2.94 14.17
C THR A 105 -0.25 1.63 13.56
N ASN A 106 0.99 1.25 13.87
CA ASN A 106 1.56 -0.05 13.51
C ASN A 106 1.18 -1.09 14.58
N PRO A 107 0.34 -2.09 14.26
CA PRO A 107 -0.09 -3.12 15.21
C PRO A 107 1.00 -4.18 15.48
N THR A 108 2.10 -4.17 14.71
CA THR A 108 3.15 -5.17 14.83
C THR A 108 4.21 -4.74 15.85
N LYS A 109 4.94 -5.72 16.39
CA LYS A 109 6.04 -5.49 17.34
C LYS A 109 7.36 -5.08 16.65
N LYS A 110 7.37 -5.03 15.31
CA LYS A 110 8.56 -4.73 14.49
C LYS A 110 8.32 -3.47 13.67
N PRO A 111 9.37 -2.70 13.32
CA PRO A 111 9.20 -1.62 12.36
C PRO A 111 8.74 -2.20 11.01
N LEU A 112 7.76 -1.54 10.39
CA LEU A 112 7.34 -1.83 9.03
C LEU A 112 8.16 -0.96 8.09
N VAL A 113 8.67 -1.52 7.00
CA VAL A 113 9.52 -0.84 6.01
C VAL A 113 8.76 -0.79 4.68
N ASP A 114 9.04 0.23 3.86
CA ASP A 114 8.47 0.41 2.53
C ASP A 114 6.93 0.35 2.52
N VAL A 115 6.30 1.09 3.43
CA VAL A 115 4.85 1.10 3.56
C VAL A 115 4.25 1.86 2.39
N ALA A 116 3.45 1.18 1.59
CA ALA A 116 2.81 1.75 0.40
C ALA A 116 1.55 2.53 0.79
N VAL A 117 1.41 3.75 0.26
CA VAL A 117 0.24 4.61 0.48
C VAL A 117 -0.66 4.59 -0.75
N PHE A 118 -1.95 4.36 -0.50
CA PHE A 118 -3.01 4.23 -1.49
C PHE A 118 -4.18 5.15 -1.16
N GLY A 119 -5.02 5.42 -2.16
CA GLY A 119 -6.21 6.24 -2.03
C GLY A 119 -6.37 7.20 -3.19
N PHE A 120 -7.28 8.15 -3.03
CA PHE A 120 -7.60 9.15 -4.05
C PHE A 120 -7.26 10.54 -3.54
N VAL A 121 -6.62 11.33 -4.40
CA VAL A 121 -6.37 12.74 -4.14
C VAL A 121 -6.92 13.52 -5.32
N SER A 122 -7.81 14.46 -5.05
CA SER A 122 -8.38 15.35 -6.08
C SER A 122 -8.20 16.80 -5.69
N GLU A 123 -8.01 17.67 -6.68
CA GLU A 123 -8.13 19.10 -6.47
C GLU A 123 -9.60 19.47 -6.22
N GLU A 124 -9.90 20.24 -5.18
CA GLU A 124 -11.28 20.55 -4.78
C GLU A 124 -12.06 21.30 -5.86
N ARG A 125 -11.40 22.21 -6.57
CA ARG A 125 -12.06 23.14 -7.50
C ARG A 125 -12.37 22.50 -8.86
N THR A 126 -11.40 21.80 -9.44
CA THR A 126 -11.59 21.12 -10.74
C THR A 126 -12.21 19.74 -10.59
N GLY A 127 -12.05 19.11 -9.42
CA GLY A 127 -12.33 17.69 -9.23
C GLY A 127 -11.34 16.78 -9.95
N ALA A 128 -10.29 17.32 -10.59
CA ALA A 128 -9.29 16.53 -11.31
C ALA A 128 -8.42 15.73 -10.32
N SER A 129 -7.94 14.57 -10.77
CA SER A 129 -7.03 13.77 -9.96
C SER A 129 -5.69 14.47 -9.82
N ALA A 130 -5.23 14.57 -8.58
CA ALA A 130 -3.90 15.03 -8.26
C ALA A 130 -2.86 13.90 -8.42
N ILE A 131 -3.27 12.67 -8.71
CA ILE A 131 -2.35 11.53 -8.88
C ILE A 131 -2.28 11.16 -10.37
N ALA A 132 -1.06 11.21 -10.93
CA ALA A 132 -0.83 11.02 -12.36
C ALA A 132 -1.29 9.65 -12.89
N ASN A 133 -1.13 8.60 -12.09
CA ASN A 133 -1.47 7.22 -12.47
C ASN A 133 -2.96 6.88 -12.29
N ASN A 134 -3.80 7.85 -11.88
CA ASN A 134 -5.23 7.65 -11.71
C ASN A 134 -6.05 8.89 -12.12
N PRO A 135 -6.01 9.28 -13.41
CA PRO A 135 -6.67 10.51 -13.88
C PRO A 135 -8.20 10.43 -13.86
N ASP A 136 -8.79 9.23 -13.91
CA ASP A 136 -10.24 9.01 -14.08
C ASP A 136 -10.95 8.52 -12.80
N PHE A 137 -10.22 8.28 -11.70
CA PHE A 137 -10.72 7.73 -10.44
C PHE A 137 -11.45 6.38 -10.55
N ARG A 138 -11.29 5.65 -11.67
CA ARG A 138 -12.04 4.40 -11.90
C ARG A 138 -11.43 3.21 -11.20
N SER A 139 -10.12 3.24 -10.97
CA SER A 139 -9.38 2.23 -10.21
C SER A 139 -8.74 2.89 -9.00
N ASP A 140 -8.47 2.14 -7.92
CA ASP A 140 -7.58 2.63 -6.85
C ASP A 140 -6.28 3.14 -7.49
N ALA A 141 -5.70 4.23 -6.99
CA ALA A 141 -4.60 4.93 -7.66
C ALA A 141 -3.28 4.16 -7.68
N GLY A 142 -3.31 2.84 -7.43
CA GLY A 142 -2.14 2.09 -7.02
C GLY A 142 -1.43 2.78 -5.86
N GLN A 143 -0.15 2.46 -5.71
CA GLN A 143 0.72 3.11 -4.75
C GLN A 143 1.14 4.49 -5.30
N PHE A 144 0.75 5.56 -4.60
CA PHE A 144 1.13 6.93 -4.97
C PHE A 144 2.15 7.55 -4.01
N ALA A 145 2.50 6.89 -2.92
CA ALA A 145 3.62 7.27 -2.07
C ALA A 145 4.17 6.06 -1.31
N THR A 146 5.34 6.24 -0.73
CA THR A 146 5.98 5.25 0.15
C THR A 146 6.43 5.93 1.43
N ILE A 147 6.22 5.28 2.56
CA ILE A 147 6.78 5.66 3.85
C ILE A 147 7.93 4.69 4.13
N ASP A 148 9.14 5.22 4.31
CA ASP A 148 10.34 4.38 4.45
C ASP A 148 10.26 3.44 5.66
N SER A 149 9.79 3.94 6.80
CA SER A 149 9.67 3.14 8.02
C SER A 149 8.58 3.66 8.94
N VAL A 150 7.82 2.74 9.53
CA VAL A 150 6.80 3.01 10.55
C VAL A 150 7.15 2.21 11.82
N PRO A 151 7.56 2.88 12.92
CA PRO A 151 7.86 2.21 14.18
C PRO A 151 6.63 1.50 14.77
N PRO A 152 6.80 0.51 15.66
CA PRO A 152 5.70 -0.10 16.42
C PRO A 152 4.87 0.93 17.18
N GLY A 153 3.55 0.70 17.28
CA GLY A 153 2.63 1.58 18.00
C GLY A 153 2.14 2.79 17.17
N THR A 154 1.58 3.79 17.85
CA THR A 154 1.03 4.99 17.22
C THR A 154 2.10 6.07 17.11
N ASN A 155 2.43 6.47 15.89
CA ASN A 155 3.51 7.40 15.59
C ASN A 155 3.07 8.44 14.55
N LYS A 156 3.66 9.64 14.64
CA LYS A 156 3.58 10.62 13.55
C LYS A 156 4.62 10.27 12.51
N VAL A 157 4.20 10.24 11.25
CA VAL A 157 5.06 9.94 10.11
C VAL A 157 4.85 10.98 9.03
N ASP A 158 5.91 11.20 8.26
CA ASP A 158 5.89 12.11 7.12
C ASP A 158 6.15 11.30 5.85
N PHE A 159 5.45 11.64 4.78
CA PHE A 159 5.79 11.16 3.44
C PHE A 159 5.53 12.23 2.39
N VAL A 160 6.18 12.07 1.24
CA VAL A 160 6.06 13.00 0.12
C VAL A 160 5.50 12.26 -1.07
N PHE A 161 4.55 12.89 -1.76
CA PHE A 161 4.08 12.42 -3.06
C PHE A 161 4.11 13.56 -4.08
N VAL A 162 4.09 13.19 -5.36
CA VAL A 162 4.09 14.16 -6.47
C VAL A 162 2.65 14.36 -6.93
N ALA A 163 2.12 15.56 -6.70
CA ALA A 163 0.81 15.95 -7.20
C ALA A 163 0.91 16.44 -8.65
N SER A 164 0.00 16.00 -9.52
CA SER A 164 -0.20 16.49 -10.88
C SER A 164 -1.38 17.46 -10.90
N LEU A 165 -1.10 18.72 -11.20
CA LEU A 165 -2.04 19.84 -11.05
C LEU A 165 -2.17 20.56 -12.40
N ASN A 166 -3.32 21.18 -12.67
CA ASN A 166 -3.51 21.92 -13.92
C ASN A 166 -2.74 23.25 -13.89
N LYS A 167 -1.99 23.55 -14.96
CA LYS A 167 -1.20 24.80 -15.10
C LYS A 167 -2.06 26.04 -15.31
N ASP A 168 -3.23 25.86 -15.91
CA ASP A 168 -4.14 26.97 -16.26
C ASP A 168 -4.80 27.61 -15.02
N ASP A 169 -4.58 27.02 -13.86
CA ASP A 169 -4.97 27.60 -12.60
C ASP A 169 -3.98 28.68 -12.23
N SER A 170 -4.37 29.90 -12.54
CA SER A 170 -3.65 31.17 -12.36
C SER A 170 -3.11 31.46 -10.95
N LYS A 171 -3.30 30.56 -9.99
CA LYS A 171 -2.75 30.61 -8.62
C LYS A 171 -1.57 29.65 -8.37
N LEU A 172 -1.29 28.73 -9.29
CA LEU A 172 -0.19 27.75 -9.16
C LEU A 172 1.16 28.27 -9.64
N SER A 173 1.19 29.42 -10.33
CA SER A 173 2.44 30.07 -10.73
C SER A 173 3.07 30.81 -9.55
N SER A 174 3.78 30.04 -8.71
CA SER A 174 5.03 30.46 -8.07
C SER A 174 4.98 31.38 -6.84
N ALA A 175 3.82 31.68 -6.23
CA ALA A 175 3.80 32.44 -4.96
C ALA A 175 2.66 32.14 -3.97
N GLU A 176 1.52 31.57 -4.39
CA GLU A 176 0.30 31.48 -3.55
C GLU A 176 -0.01 30.09 -2.96
N GLY A 177 0.89 29.12 -3.08
CA GLY A 177 0.76 27.84 -2.40
C GLY A 177 -0.06 26.78 -3.16
N LEU A 178 -0.12 25.59 -2.55
CA LEU A 178 -0.76 24.41 -3.12
C LEU A 178 -2.29 24.61 -3.20
N PRO A 179 -2.97 24.23 -4.31
CA PRO A 179 -4.42 24.24 -4.34
C PRO A 179 -4.99 23.29 -3.28
N LYS A 180 -6.22 23.55 -2.83
CA LYS A 180 -6.85 22.71 -1.82
C LYS A 180 -7.07 21.29 -2.37
N LEU A 181 -6.43 20.33 -1.73
CA LEU A 181 -6.53 18.92 -2.06
C LEU A 181 -7.55 18.23 -1.15
N VAL A 182 -8.34 17.34 -1.75
CA VAL A 182 -9.32 16.50 -1.08
C VAL A 182 -8.81 15.06 -1.14
N PHE A 183 -8.59 14.48 0.03
CA PHE A 183 -8.13 13.11 0.19
C PHE A 183 -9.32 12.19 0.50
N ARG A 184 -9.41 11.07 -0.21
CA ARG A 184 -10.47 10.07 0.01
C ARG A 184 -9.87 8.67 0.08
N SER A 185 -10.36 7.87 1.03
CA SER A 185 -9.97 6.46 1.19
C SER A 185 -8.46 6.24 1.33
N LEU A 186 -7.78 7.13 2.05
CA LEU A 186 -6.35 6.99 2.33
C LEU A 186 -6.10 5.76 3.22
N LYS A 187 -5.17 4.91 2.79
CA LYS A 187 -4.71 3.75 3.53
C LYS A 187 -3.23 3.54 3.33
N ALA A 188 -2.55 3.08 4.37
CA ALA A 188 -1.16 2.67 4.33
C ALA A 188 -1.11 1.15 4.48
N ILE A 189 -0.45 0.45 3.56
CA ILE A 189 -0.35 -1.01 3.58
C ILE A 189 1.12 -1.39 3.55
N SER A 190 1.54 -2.16 4.54
CA SER A 190 2.84 -2.82 4.50
C SER A 190 2.66 -4.27 4.06
N TYR A 191 3.55 -4.73 3.19
CA TYR A 191 3.64 -6.13 2.78
C TYR A 191 4.90 -6.74 3.41
N PRO A 192 4.88 -7.07 4.72
CA PRO A 192 6.04 -7.66 5.38
C PRO A 192 6.40 -8.98 4.68
N GLY A 193 7.69 -9.21 4.41
CA GLY A 193 8.13 -10.38 3.65
C GLY A 193 7.95 -10.27 2.13
N GLY A 194 7.31 -9.20 1.65
CA GLY A 194 7.30 -8.82 0.24
C GLY A 194 8.52 -7.99 -0.16
N ALA A 195 9.62 -8.06 0.60
CA ALA A 195 10.93 -7.63 0.11
C ALA A 195 11.03 -8.24 -1.28
N ARG A 196 11.00 -7.38 -2.31
CA ARG A 196 11.08 -7.84 -3.69
C ARG A 196 12.30 -8.75 -3.72
N PHE A 197 12.16 -9.91 -4.38
CA PHE A 197 13.29 -10.81 -4.63
C PHE A 197 14.53 -9.94 -4.77
N GLN A 198 15.52 -10.16 -3.88
CA GLN A 198 16.81 -9.50 -3.96
C GLN A 198 17.17 -9.45 -5.44
N GLU A 199 17.60 -8.30 -5.97
CA GLU A 199 17.94 -8.18 -7.39
C GLU A 199 18.77 -9.41 -7.74
N LEU A 200 18.15 -10.31 -8.54
CA LEU A 200 18.72 -11.62 -8.77
C LEU A 200 20.11 -11.36 -9.31
N SER A 201 21.12 -11.92 -8.67
CA SER A 201 22.50 -11.67 -9.08
C SER A 201 22.65 -12.08 -10.56
N ALA A 202 23.63 -11.51 -11.26
CA ALA A 202 23.90 -11.89 -12.66
C ALA A 202 24.02 -13.41 -12.83
N CYS A 203 24.56 -14.09 -11.81
CA CYS A 203 24.67 -15.54 -11.79
C CYS A 203 23.36 -16.31 -11.58
N GLU A 204 22.38 -15.71 -10.88
CA GLU A 204 21.04 -16.30 -10.72
C GLU A 204 20.16 -16.07 -11.97
N LEU A 205 20.40 -15.00 -12.71
CA LEU A 205 19.71 -14.70 -13.97
C LEU A 205 20.31 -15.43 -15.17
N ASP A 206 21.64 -15.58 -15.19
CA ASP A 206 22.40 -16.27 -16.22
C ASP A 206 23.59 -17.03 -15.60
N SER A 207 23.42 -18.35 -15.46
CA SER A 207 24.43 -19.26 -14.93
C SER A 207 25.65 -19.43 -15.83
N LEU A 208 25.66 -18.84 -17.02
CA LEU A 208 26.77 -18.84 -17.97
C LEU A 208 27.43 -17.45 -18.11
N SER A 209 27.01 -16.46 -17.30
CA SER A 209 27.67 -15.15 -17.30
C SER A 209 29.08 -15.24 -16.71
N ASP A 210 30.04 -14.54 -17.32
CA ASP A 210 31.45 -14.54 -16.88
C ASP A 210 31.61 -14.03 -15.42
N GLU A 211 30.63 -13.28 -14.91
CA GLU A 211 30.56 -12.79 -13.52
C GLU A 211 30.26 -13.91 -12.49
N CYS A 212 29.83 -15.10 -12.93
CA CYS A 212 29.68 -16.29 -12.08
C CYS A 212 31.02 -16.93 -11.67
N ASP A 213 32.04 -16.80 -12.52
CA ASP A 213 33.33 -17.46 -12.31
C ASP A 213 34.28 -16.64 -11.41
N ASP A 214 33.93 -15.37 -11.16
CA ASP A 214 34.64 -14.42 -10.30
C ASP A 214 34.16 -14.42 -8.83
N VAL A 215 33.49 -15.49 -8.37
CA VAL A 215 33.37 -15.71 -6.92
C VAL A 215 34.79 -15.93 -6.40
N SER A 216 35.40 -14.86 -5.89
CA SER A 216 36.79 -14.87 -5.48
C SER A 216 37.00 -16.04 -4.50
N ASP A 217 38.14 -16.70 -4.61
CA ASP A 217 38.46 -17.86 -3.77
C ASP A 217 38.28 -17.57 -2.26
N GLU A 218 38.32 -16.29 -1.86
CA GLU A 218 38.04 -15.78 -0.52
C GLU A 218 36.60 -16.08 -0.04
N ASP A 219 35.59 -15.92 -0.90
CA ASP A 219 34.19 -16.22 -0.55
C ASP A 219 33.91 -17.74 -0.54
N ARG A 220 34.62 -18.50 -1.39
CA ARG A 220 34.59 -19.97 -1.38
C ARG A 220 35.20 -20.53 -0.10
N ASP A 221 36.27 -19.94 0.41
CA ASP A 221 36.90 -20.38 1.65
C ASP A 221 36.10 -19.97 2.89
N ALA A 222 35.45 -18.80 2.88
CA ALA A 222 34.51 -18.40 3.94
C ALA A 222 33.29 -19.34 4.05
N LEU A 223 32.78 -19.84 2.93
CA LEU A 223 31.69 -20.82 2.89
C LEU A 223 32.12 -22.22 3.36
N LYS A 224 33.38 -22.61 3.12
CA LYS A 224 33.95 -23.86 3.65
C LYS A 224 34.17 -23.78 5.16
N GLU A 225 34.65 -22.65 5.69
CA GLU A 225 34.81 -22.46 7.14
C GLU A 225 33.47 -22.47 7.89
N LYS A 226 32.42 -21.86 7.33
CA LYS A 226 31.09 -21.86 7.96
C LYS A 226 30.39 -23.22 7.97
N LYS A 227 30.79 -24.16 7.09
CA LYS A 227 30.24 -25.52 7.04
C LYS A 227 30.83 -26.49 8.08
N MET A 228 31.83 -26.08 8.87
CA MET A 228 32.49 -26.93 9.87
C MET A 228 32.23 -26.50 11.33
N ARG A 229 31.14 -25.78 11.60
CA ARG A 229 30.61 -25.62 12.97
C ARG A 229 29.29 -26.37 13.13
N TYR A 230 29.40 -27.69 13.19
CA TYR A 230 28.44 -28.58 13.85
C TYR A 230 29.12 -29.18 15.08
#